data_AF-A0A915PWJ2-F1
#
_entry.id   AF-A0A915PWJ2-F1
#
_cell.length_a   1.000
_cell.length_b   1.000
_cell.length_c   1.000
_cell.angle_alpha   90.00
_cell.angle_beta   90.00
_cell.angle_gamma   90.00
#
_symmetry.space_group_name_H-M   'P 1'
#
loop_
_entity.id
_entity.type
_entity.pdbx_description
1 polymer ?
#
loop_
_entity_poly.entity_id
_entity_poly.type
_entity_poly.pdbx_seq_one_letter_code
_entity_poly.pdbx_strand_id
1 'polypeptide(L)'
;MNFDIAAEEMRRLDHEPNEDEKLQLYGLYKQAIHGNIPSSEDYPKPPDTDQWNLCKYNAWVKNKEASACKKERNSSKLCHRSRNMSDSKNLRTFTIKLSKCLGKDRQQCEKEYIHIAEEMLKKYGRRIVRCKWNSEVWTVDY
;
A
#
# COMPACT_ATOMS: atom_id res chain seq x y z
N MET A 1 12.46 14.22 5.34
CA MET A 1 12.17 14.68 3.95
C MET A 1 10.67 14.98 3.81
N ASN A 2 10.20 15.89 2.94
CA ASN A 2 8.74 16.06 2.69
C ASN A 2 8.28 15.19 1.52
N PHE A 3 6.98 14.90 1.36
CA PHE A 3 6.43 14.00 0.35
C PHE A 3 6.75 14.40 -1.10
N ASP A 4 6.76 15.69 -1.43
CA ASP A 4 7.10 16.14 -2.79
C ASP A 4 8.57 15.86 -3.13
N ILE A 5 9.46 16.09 -2.15
CA ILE A 5 10.90 15.81 -2.26
C ILE A 5 11.11 14.28 -2.29
N ALA A 6 10.43 13.59 -1.35
CA ALA A 6 9.89 12.23 -1.46
C ALA A 6 9.91 11.63 -2.87
N ALA A 7 8.87 12.03 -3.58
CA ALA A 7 8.51 11.51 -4.88
C ALA A 7 9.53 11.88 -5.95
N GLU A 8 10.08 13.09 -5.90
CA GLU A 8 11.09 13.51 -6.87
C GLU A 8 12.41 12.73 -6.72
N GLU A 9 12.83 12.39 -5.51
CA GLU A 9 14.02 11.57 -5.28
C GLU A 9 13.79 10.10 -5.67
N MET A 10 12.58 9.55 -5.47
CA MET A 10 12.23 8.21 -5.97
C MET A 10 12.28 8.12 -7.50
N ARG A 11 12.06 9.22 -8.20
CA ARG A 11 12.25 9.31 -9.66
C ARG A 11 13.72 9.34 -10.09
N ARG A 12 14.64 9.57 -9.15
CA ARG A 12 16.07 9.83 -9.39
C ARG A 12 17.00 8.85 -8.66
N LEU A 13 16.50 7.66 -8.31
CA LEU A 13 17.33 6.59 -7.75
C LEU A 13 18.38 6.13 -8.77
N ASP A 14 19.62 5.89 -8.30
CA ASP A 14 20.74 5.43 -9.14
C ASP A 14 20.47 4.04 -9.75
N HIS A 15 19.78 3.21 -8.97
CA HIS A 15 19.53 1.81 -9.28
C HIS A 15 18.04 1.50 -9.26
N GLU A 16 17.69 0.48 -10.04
CA GLU A 16 16.33 -0.03 -10.14
C GLU A 16 15.92 -0.75 -8.84
N PRO A 17 14.85 -0.31 -8.16
CA PRO A 17 14.30 -1.02 -7.02
C PRO A 17 13.68 -2.35 -7.43
N ASN A 18 13.47 -3.25 -6.48
CA ASN A 18 12.84 -4.54 -6.73
C ASN A 18 11.34 -4.36 -7.05
N GLU A 19 10.72 -5.30 -7.77
CA GLU A 19 9.30 -5.19 -8.14
C GLU A 19 8.35 -4.93 -6.95
N ASP A 20 8.56 -5.62 -5.82
CA ASP A 20 7.77 -5.39 -4.60
C ASP A 20 7.90 -3.95 -4.07
N GLU A 21 9.12 -3.40 -4.11
CA GLU A 21 9.43 -2.05 -3.67
C GLU A 21 8.80 -1.00 -4.60
N LYS A 22 8.83 -1.25 -5.92
CA LYS A 22 8.15 -0.44 -6.93
C LYS A 22 6.64 -0.39 -6.69
N LEU A 23 6.03 -1.56 -6.45
CA LEU A 23 4.58 -1.67 -6.19
C LEU A 23 4.19 -1.01 -4.87
N GLN A 24 5.02 -1.16 -3.83
CA GLN A 24 4.80 -0.52 -2.54
C GLN A 24 4.81 1.01 -2.65
N LEU A 25 5.82 1.57 -3.34
CA LEU A 25 5.90 3.00 -3.60
C LEU A 25 4.71 3.50 -4.43
N TYR A 26 4.33 2.79 -5.49
CA TYR A 26 3.19 3.14 -6.33
C TYR A 26 1.89 3.20 -5.51
N GLY A 27 1.60 2.16 -4.73
CA GLY A 27 0.36 2.09 -3.95
C GLY A 27 0.26 3.19 -2.89
N LEU A 28 1.37 3.50 -2.19
CA LEU A 28 1.41 4.58 -1.20
C LEU A 28 1.32 5.96 -1.84
N TYR A 29 1.99 6.16 -2.97
CA TYR A 29 1.93 7.41 -3.72
C TYR A 29 0.51 7.69 -4.18
N LYS A 30 -0.15 6.75 -4.86
CA LYS A 30 -1.52 6.92 -5.36
C LYS A 30 -2.51 7.18 -4.23
N GLN A 31 -2.38 6.49 -3.10
CA GLN A 31 -3.20 6.74 -1.91
C GLN A 31 -2.93 8.13 -1.30
N ALA A 32 -1.68 8.61 -1.30
CA ALA A 32 -1.33 9.94 -0.80
C ALA A 32 -1.90 11.07 -1.68
N ILE A 33 -1.85 10.93 -3.02
CA ILE A 33 -2.29 11.99 -3.95
C ILE A 33 -3.79 11.94 -4.30
N HIS A 34 -4.36 10.75 -4.48
CA HIS A 34 -5.74 10.56 -4.91
C HIS A 34 -6.66 10.09 -3.78
N GLY A 35 -6.10 9.67 -2.64
CA GLY A 35 -6.88 8.99 -1.61
C GLY A 35 -7.32 7.61 -2.08
N ASN A 36 -8.51 7.20 -1.62
CA ASN A 36 -9.08 5.91 -1.94
C ASN A 36 -9.30 5.71 -3.44
N ILE A 37 -9.01 4.51 -3.92
CA ILE A 37 -9.24 4.14 -5.33
C ILE A 37 -10.72 4.39 -5.71
N PRO A 38 -10.99 5.00 -6.88
CA PRO A 38 -12.33 5.21 -7.41
C PRO A 38 -13.16 3.93 -7.56
N SER A 39 -14.44 4.09 -7.90
CA SER A 39 -15.32 2.97 -8.19
C SER A 39 -14.83 2.21 -9.43
N SER A 40 -15.19 0.94 -9.56
CA SER A 40 -14.81 0.13 -10.73
C SER A 40 -15.43 0.64 -12.04
N GLU A 41 -16.40 1.54 -11.99
CA GLU A 41 -16.99 2.18 -13.17
C GLU A 41 -16.06 3.26 -13.72
N ASP A 42 -15.44 4.04 -12.85
CA ASP A 42 -14.50 5.12 -13.21
C ASP A 42 -13.08 4.60 -13.45
N TYR A 43 -12.71 3.51 -12.77
CA TYR A 43 -11.37 2.92 -12.85
C TYR A 43 -11.48 1.38 -12.85
N PRO A 44 -11.76 0.78 -14.02
CA PRO A 44 -11.95 -0.66 -14.11
C PRO A 44 -10.68 -1.42 -13.76
N LYS A 45 -10.86 -2.58 -13.12
CA LYS A 45 -9.76 -3.50 -12.84
C LYS A 45 -9.13 -3.94 -14.17
N PRO A 46 -7.79 -3.85 -14.32
CA PRO A 46 -7.10 -4.34 -15.52
C PRO A 46 -7.36 -5.84 -15.77
N PRO A 47 -7.35 -6.29 -17.04
CA PRO A 47 -7.51 -7.69 -17.40
C PRO A 47 -6.31 -8.53 -16.90
N ASP A 48 -6.53 -9.82 -16.64
CA ASP A 48 -5.48 -10.71 -16.10
C ASP A 48 -4.31 -10.95 -17.09
N THR A 49 -4.46 -10.54 -18.35
CA THR A 49 -3.39 -10.53 -19.37
C THR A 49 -2.32 -9.47 -19.08
N ASP A 50 -2.67 -8.40 -18.36
CA ASP A 50 -1.76 -7.31 -17.99
C ASP A 50 -1.38 -7.43 -16.51
N GLN A 51 -0.45 -8.34 -16.24
CA GLN A 51 -0.02 -8.66 -14.88
C GLN A 51 0.58 -7.46 -14.15
N TRP A 52 1.27 -6.57 -14.87
CA TRP A 52 1.93 -5.40 -14.27
C TRP A 52 0.92 -4.37 -13.79
N ASN A 53 -0.04 -3.99 -14.64
CA ASN A 53 -1.09 -3.04 -14.25
C ASN A 53 -2.05 -3.63 -13.22
N LEU A 54 -2.29 -4.94 -13.27
CA LEU A 54 -3.01 -5.65 -12.22
C LEU A 54 -2.29 -5.57 -10.86
N CYS A 55 -0.97 -5.74 -10.83
CA CYS A 55 -0.17 -5.60 -9.62
C CYS A 55 -0.22 -4.17 -9.05
N LYS A 56 -0.13 -3.15 -9.90
CA LYS A 56 -0.31 -1.73 -9.50
C LYS A 56 -1.69 -1.47 -8.90
N TYR A 57 -2.74 -1.91 -9.58
CA TYR A 57 -4.12 -1.81 -9.10
C TYR A 57 -4.28 -2.46 -7.73
N ASN A 58 -3.77 -3.69 -7.57
CA ASN A 58 -3.80 -4.41 -6.30
C ASN A 58 -2.99 -3.69 -5.21
N ALA A 59 -1.85 -3.08 -5.54
CA ALA A 59 -1.04 -2.32 -4.60
C ALA A 59 -1.75 -1.07 -4.08
N TRP A 60 -2.50 -0.37 -4.92
CA TRP A 60 -3.33 0.77 -4.49
C TRP A 60 -4.52 0.31 -3.64
N VAL A 61 -5.25 -0.72 -4.09
CA VAL A 61 -6.39 -1.31 -3.34
C VAL A 61 -5.98 -1.76 -1.93
N LYS A 62 -4.78 -2.32 -1.76
CA LYS A 62 -4.26 -2.74 -0.45
C LYS A 62 -4.15 -1.60 0.57
N ASN A 63 -3.95 -0.36 0.13
CA ASN A 63 -3.81 0.81 1.01
C ASN A 63 -5.13 1.56 1.22
N LYS A 64 -6.20 1.20 0.50
CA LYS A 64 -7.52 1.82 0.63
C LYS A 64 -8.00 1.74 2.08
N GLU A 65 -8.46 2.87 2.62
CA GLU A 65 -9.17 2.89 3.89
C GLU A 65 -10.39 1.97 3.83
N ALA A 66 -10.50 1.07 4.81
CA ALA A 66 -11.68 0.25 4.95
C ALA A 66 -12.85 1.16 5.34
N SER A 67 -13.58 1.67 4.34
CA SER A 67 -14.87 2.32 4.52
C SER A 67 -15.85 1.29 5.05
N ALA A 68 -15.88 1.12 6.38
CA ALA A 68 -16.80 0.32 7.16
C ALA A 68 -17.20 -1.02 6.51
N CYS A 69 -16.35 -2.05 6.64
CA CYS A 69 -16.85 -3.43 6.52
C CYS A 69 -17.76 -3.75 7.71
N LYS A 70 -19.03 -3.31 7.64
CA LYS A 70 -20.13 -4.14 8.14
C LYS A 70 -20.48 -5.13 7.04
N LYS A 71 -19.90 -6.32 7.11
CA LYS A 71 -20.66 -7.54 7.39
C LYS A 71 -19.74 -8.75 7.49
N GLU A 72 -19.80 -9.37 8.64
CA GLU A 72 -19.50 -10.78 8.89
C GLU A 72 -20.01 -11.66 7.75
N ARG A 73 -19.14 -12.52 7.20
CA ARG A 73 -19.56 -13.84 6.74
C ARG A 73 -18.35 -14.78 6.70
N ASN A 74 -18.45 -15.86 7.48
CA ASN A 74 -17.52 -16.99 7.60
C ASN A 74 -16.40 -16.91 8.66
N SER A 75 -16.76 -16.54 9.90
CA SER A 75 -16.08 -17.06 11.11
C SER A 75 -17.04 -17.81 12.05
N SER A 76 -18.33 -17.84 11.74
CA SER A 76 -19.36 -18.61 12.47
C SER A 76 -19.28 -20.10 12.11
N LYS A 77 -18.16 -20.74 12.43
CA LYS A 77 -18.07 -22.20 12.57
C LYS A 77 -17.03 -22.69 13.59
N LEU A 78 -16.50 -21.82 14.43
CA LEU A 78 -15.84 -22.26 15.67
C LEU A 78 -16.39 -21.50 16.86
N CYS A 79 -16.75 -22.27 17.89
CA CYS A 79 -17.04 -21.85 19.27
C CYS A 79 -18.50 -21.52 19.64
N HIS A 80 -19.43 -22.41 19.31
CA HIS A 80 -20.44 -22.83 20.30
C HIS A 80 -19.80 -23.78 21.33
N ARG A 81 -18.88 -23.30 22.16
CA ARG A 81 -18.53 -23.83 23.49
C ARG A 81 -17.27 -23.15 24.00
N SER A 82 -17.45 -22.20 24.91
CA SER A 82 -16.87 -22.26 26.26
C SER A 82 -17.01 -20.89 26.89
N ARG A 83 -17.83 -20.86 27.95
CA ARG A 83 -17.77 -19.85 28.99
C ARG A 83 -16.37 -19.88 29.61
N ASN A 84 -15.92 -18.72 30.07
CA ASN A 84 -14.70 -18.45 30.84
C ASN A 84 -13.45 -18.23 30.00
N MET A 85 -12.98 -16.98 29.93
CA MET A 85 -11.62 -16.67 29.51
C MET A 85 -11.15 -15.33 30.08
N SER A 86 -10.57 -15.41 31.27
CA SER A 86 -9.88 -14.32 31.96
C SER A 86 -8.42 -14.31 31.50
N ASP A 87 -8.13 -13.91 30.25
CA ASP A 87 -6.75 -13.87 29.75
C ASP A 87 -6.44 -12.58 28.97
N SER A 88 -5.85 -11.61 29.68
CA SER A 88 -5.41 -10.29 29.19
C SER A 88 -4.44 -10.36 28.00
N LYS A 89 -3.74 -11.49 27.82
CA LYS A 89 -2.79 -11.70 26.72
C LYS A 89 -3.48 -11.80 25.35
N ASN A 90 -4.73 -12.25 25.30
CA ASN A 90 -5.46 -12.45 24.04
C ASN A 90 -6.07 -11.15 23.50
N LEU A 91 -6.39 -10.18 24.38
CA LEU A 91 -6.85 -8.85 23.96
C LEU A 91 -5.77 -8.10 23.17
N ARG A 92 -4.48 -8.20 23.56
CA ARG A 92 -3.37 -7.55 22.84
C ARG A 92 -3.16 -8.13 21.45
N THR A 93 -3.26 -9.45 21.31
CA THR A 93 -3.18 -10.12 20.01
C THR A 93 -4.37 -9.78 19.11
N PHE A 94 -5.56 -9.60 19.71
CA PHE A 94 -6.76 -9.20 18.99
C PHE A 94 -6.70 -7.73 18.54
N THR A 95 -6.24 -6.80 19.38
CA THR A 95 -6.07 -5.39 19.01
C THR A 95 -4.98 -5.19 17.97
N ILE A 96 -3.84 -5.91 18.06
CA ILE A 96 -2.80 -5.88 17.01
C ILE A 96 -3.33 -6.42 15.67
N LYS A 97 -4.18 -7.45 15.68
CA LYS A 97 -4.84 -7.94 14.46
C LYS A 97 -5.87 -6.96 13.91
N LEU A 98 -6.59 -6.24 14.76
CA LEU A 98 -7.62 -5.27 14.36
C LEU A 98 -7.00 -4.02 13.70
N SER A 99 -5.87 -3.52 14.23
CA SER A 99 -5.13 -2.38 13.67
C SER A 99 -4.55 -2.67 12.27
N LYS A 100 -4.38 -3.95 11.90
CA LYS A 100 -3.87 -4.37 10.59
C LYS A 100 -4.92 -4.30 9.47
N CYS A 101 -6.19 -4.07 9.82
CA CYS A 101 -7.33 -4.08 8.90
C CYS A 101 -7.98 -2.69 8.71
N LEU A 102 -7.49 -1.67 9.41
CA LEU A 102 -7.89 -0.28 9.19
C LEU A 102 -6.97 0.27 8.10
N GLY A 103 -7.51 0.53 6.91
CA GLY A 103 -6.70 1.10 5.84
C GLY A 103 -6.16 2.48 6.23
N LYS A 104 -5.19 2.97 5.45
CA LYS A 104 -4.31 4.05 5.90
C LYS A 104 -4.85 5.42 5.48
N ASP A 105 -4.83 6.34 6.43
CA ASP A 105 -5.10 7.75 6.15
C ASP A 105 -3.99 8.37 5.30
N ARG A 106 -4.30 9.52 4.69
CA ARG A 106 -3.38 10.22 3.79
C ARG A 106 -2.05 10.55 4.46
N GLN A 107 -2.08 11.05 5.70
CA GLN A 107 -0.87 11.44 6.44
C GLN A 107 -0.02 10.22 6.79
N GLN A 108 -0.66 9.10 7.12
CA GLN A 108 0.03 7.85 7.38
C GLN A 108 0.71 7.32 6.10
N CYS A 109 0.04 7.40 4.96
CA CYS A 109 0.63 7.02 3.66
C CYS A 109 1.81 7.91 3.28
N GLU A 110 1.67 9.23 3.46
CA GLU A 110 2.76 10.20 3.21
C GLU A 110 3.99 9.88 4.08
N LYS A 111 3.80 9.64 5.38
CA LYS A 111 4.89 9.30 6.32
C LYS A 111 5.59 7.99 5.95
N GLU A 112 4.82 6.96 5.64
CA GLU A 112 5.37 5.67 5.22
C GLU A 112 6.12 5.79 3.89
N TYR A 113 5.58 6.56 2.94
CA TYR A 113 6.23 6.83 1.67
C TYR A 113 7.58 7.52 1.87
N ILE A 114 7.62 8.56 2.71
CA ILE A 114 8.85 9.28 3.06
C ILE A 114 9.86 8.33 3.70
N HIS A 115 9.43 7.50 4.64
CA HIS A 115 10.31 6.55 5.32
C HIS A 115 10.93 5.55 4.35
N ILE A 116 10.12 4.96 3.46
CA ILE A 116 10.59 4.04 2.43
C ILE A 116 11.55 4.76 1.50
N ALA A 117 11.23 5.97 1.07
CA ALA A 117 12.11 6.76 0.22
C ALA A 117 13.48 7.04 0.86
N GLU A 118 13.51 7.34 2.15
CA GLU A 118 14.76 7.52 2.90
C GLU A 118 15.59 6.21 2.95
N GLU A 119 14.94 5.06 3.15
CA GLU A 119 15.62 3.75 3.12
C GLU A 119 16.14 3.40 1.71
N MET A 120 15.35 3.68 0.67
CA MET A 120 15.76 3.48 -0.73
C MET A 120 16.97 4.34 -1.08
N LEU A 121 17.00 5.59 -0.62
CA LEU A 121 18.14 6.47 -0.85
C LEU A 121 19.41 5.99 -0.16
N LYS A 122 19.29 5.36 1.01
CA LYS A 122 20.44 4.72 1.68
C LYS A 122 20.90 3.47 0.94
N LYS A 123 19.96 2.65 0.45
CA LYS A 123 20.23 1.37 -0.21
C LYS A 123 20.80 1.54 -1.62
N TYR A 124 20.23 2.45 -2.39
CA TYR A 124 20.50 2.62 -3.82
C TYR A 124 21.30 3.88 -4.15
N GLY A 125 21.46 4.81 -3.21
CA GLY A 125 22.25 6.03 -3.41
C GLY A 125 21.56 7.10 -4.27
N ARG A 126 22.20 8.28 -4.33
CA ARG A 126 21.77 9.43 -5.15
C ARG A 126 22.66 9.55 -6.37
N ARG A 127 22.12 9.30 -7.57
CA ARG A 127 22.77 9.67 -8.83
C ARG A 127 21.71 10.06 -9.85
N ILE A 128 21.89 11.22 -10.48
CA ILE A 128 21.00 11.67 -11.55
C ILE A 128 21.31 10.87 -12.82
N VAL A 129 20.73 9.68 -12.93
CA VAL A 129 20.70 8.90 -14.17
C VAL A 129 19.24 8.81 -14.61
N ARG A 130 18.96 9.12 -15.86
CA ARG A 130 17.65 8.84 -16.47
C ARG A 130 17.52 7.32 -16.59
N CYS A 131 16.93 6.66 -15.61
CA CYS A 131 16.75 5.21 -15.59
C CYS A 131 15.35 4.79 -16.09
N LYS A 132 15.31 3.69 -16.85
CA LYS A 132 14.13 3.19 -17.58
C LYS A 132 12.94 2.89 -16.67
N TRP A 133 13.19 2.36 -15.47
CA TRP A 133 12.15 1.96 -14.52
C TRP A 133 11.19 3.12 -14.15
N ASN A 134 11.71 4.35 -14.12
CA ASN A 134 10.91 5.54 -13.81
C ASN A 134 9.78 5.74 -14.84
N SER A 135 10.01 5.41 -16.11
CA SER A 135 8.94 5.44 -17.11
C SER A 135 7.89 4.35 -16.87
N GLU A 136 8.28 3.13 -16.52
CA GLU A 136 7.35 1.99 -16.40
C GLU A 136 6.39 2.07 -15.19
N VAL A 137 6.78 2.82 -14.17
CA VAL A 137 6.00 2.90 -12.90
C VAL A 137 5.16 4.15 -12.81
N TRP A 138 5.63 5.24 -13.41
CA TRP A 138 4.90 6.50 -13.44
C TRP A 138 4.17 6.76 -14.77
N THR A 139 4.26 5.86 -15.76
CA THR A 139 3.35 5.90 -16.92
C THR A 139 1.92 5.75 -16.44
N VAL A 140 1.07 6.65 -16.93
CA VAL A 140 -0.38 6.64 -16.72
C VAL A 140 -0.92 5.29 -17.19
N ASP A 141 -1.63 4.60 -16.30
CA ASP A 141 -2.36 3.38 -16.64
C ASP A 141 -3.55 3.80 -17.52
N TYR A 142 -3.41 3.63 -18.84
CA TYR A 142 -4.48 3.86 -19.83
C TYR A 142 -5.13 2.54 -20.22
#